data_AF-A0A2C9LWI6-F1
#
_entry.id   AF-A0A2C9LWI6-F1
#
_cell.length_a   1.000
_cell.length_b   1.000
_cell.length_c   1.000
_cell.angle_alpha   90.00
_cell.angle_beta   90.00
_cell.angle_gamma   90.00
#
_symmetry.space_group_name_H-M   'P 1'
#
loop_
_entity.id
_entity.type
_entity.pdbx_description
1 polymer ?
#
loop_
_entity_poly.entity_id
_entity_poly.type
_entity_poly.pdbx_seq_one_letter_code
_entity_poly.pdbx_strand_id
1 'polypeptide(L)'
;MFCSVEAYVFTTLMTAKMYSLTWLNVDHYVAVRKPERYNVMMSSTRSLCWIVFSWIVAVSFCCPPLFSFQSAVFNKATSICMIDTKQQVAYMLTAGVLVSIPSLFAMGVTSAYLFTSSFKKRLQFYEKVYVELCSRPRNYHITCIMCLAFTIAWFPFVIINLVVKQAFQTQVNDFLQFFACWLGISTSFSQFFILIIWSADFRLHFLEVCQLPSWCKPCNRQSDTDSRDINIITIPKKR
;
A
#
# COMPACT_ATOMS: atom_id res chain seq x y z
N MET A 1 -24.91 1.63 18.43
CA MET A 1 -23.55 1.94 18.94
C MET A 1 -22.50 0.96 18.42
N PHE A 2 -22.59 -0.34 18.72
CA PHE A 2 -21.60 -1.33 18.25
C PHE A 2 -21.40 -1.31 16.72
N CYS A 3 -22.50 -1.33 15.97
CA CYS A 3 -22.47 -1.31 14.49
C CYS A 3 -21.81 -0.03 13.90
N SER A 4 -22.02 1.11 14.54
CA SER A 4 -21.42 2.39 14.12
C SER A 4 -19.92 2.40 14.34
N VAL A 5 -19.46 1.85 15.47
CA VAL A 5 -18.03 1.72 15.79
C VAL A 5 -17.37 0.72 14.84
N GLU A 6 -18.02 -0.42 14.56
CA GLU A 6 -17.53 -1.43 13.61
C GLU A 6 -17.34 -0.82 12.21
N ALA A 7 -18.38 -0.18 11.67
CA ALA A 7 -18.32 0.45 10.35
C ALA A 7 -17.24 1.54 10.30
N TYR A 8 -17.12 2.35 11.35
CA TYR A 8 -16.11 3.40 11.44
C TYR A 8 -14.68 2.84 11.44
N VAL A 9 -14.40 1.87 12.31
CA VAL A 9 -13.08 1.24 12.42
C VAL A 9 -12.73 0.56 11.09
N PHE A 10 -13.69 -0.16 10.50
CA PHE A 10 -13.51 -0.83 9.23
C PHE A 10 -13.15 0.16 8.11
N THR A 11 -13.95 1.22 7.91
CA THR A 11 -13.69 2.21 6.86
C THR A 11 -12.38 2.96 7.10
N THR A 12 -12.09 3.34 8.34
CA THR A 12 -10.83 4.03 8.70
C THR A 12 -9.62 3.16 8.36
N LEU A 13 -9.64 1.88 8.73
CA LEU A 13 -8.54 0.94 8.45
C LEU A 13 -8.35 0.72 6.96
N MET A 14 -9.43 0.59 6.18
CA MET A 14 -9.34 0.41 4.72
C MET A 14 -8.80 1.67 4.03
N THR A 15 -9.20 2.87 4.48
CA THR A 15 -8.64 4.13 3.98
C THR A 15 -7.17 4.28 4.34
N ALA A 16 -6.80 4.01 5.59
CA ALA A 16 -5.40 4.03 6.05
C ALA A 16 -4.54 3.03 5.26
N LYS A 17 -5.07 1.85 4.94
CA LYS A 17 -4.42 0.85 4.08
C LYS A 17 -4.17 1.37 2.67
N MET A 18 -5.17 1.99 2.03
CA MET A 18 -5.03 2.58 0.70
C MET A 18 -3.89 3.63 0.67
N TYR A 19 -3.87 4.52 1.65
CA TYR A 19 -2.80 5.53 1.77
C TYR A 19 -1.44 4.89 2.03
N SER A 20 -1.37 3.91 2.93
CA SER A 20 -0.11 3.21 3.24
C SER A 20 0.47 2.51 2.01
N LEU A 21 -0.37 1.84 1.21
CA LEU A 21 0.04 1.25 -0.07
C LEU A 21 0.50 2.29 -1.09
N THR A 22 -0.21 3.43 -1.18
CA THR A 22 0.17 4.53 -2.07
C THR A 22 1.55 5.06 -1.69
N TRP A 23 1.76 5.38 -0.42
CA TRP A 23 3.04 5.90 0.06
C TRP A 23 4.17 4.89 -0.05
N LEU A 24 3.91 3.60 0.18
CA LEU A 24 4.88 2.53 -0.03
C LEU A 24 5.30 2.44 -1.51
N ASN A 25 4.34 2.54 -2.43
CA ASN A 25 4.62 2.51 -3.87
C ASN A 25 5.40 3.77 -4.32
N VAL A 26 5.06 4.93 -3.75
CA VAL A 26 5.77 6.20 -3.99
C VAL A 26 7.18 6.16 -3.41
N ASP A 27 7.39 5.61 -2.22
CA ASP A 27 8.71 5.46 -1.60
C ASP A 27 9.65 4.66 -2.52
N HIS A 28 9.20 3.48 -2.95
CA HIS A 28 9.95 2.63 -3.87
C HIS A 28 10.21 3.33 -5.21
N TYR A 29 9.21 4.04 -5.73
CA TYR A 29 9.37 4.85 -6.95
C TYR A 29 10.46 5.92 -6.79
N VAL A 30 10.46 6.67 -5.69
CA VAL A 30 11.47 7.72 -5.44
C VAL A 30 12.86 7.10 -5.28
N ALA A 31 12.97 5.98 -4.55
CA ALA A 31 14.23 5.26 -4.35
C ALA A 31 14.88 4.84 -5.67
N VAL A 32 14.08 4.28 -6.60
CA VAL A 32 14.61 3.82 -7.90
C VAL A 32 14.85 5.00 -8.85
N ARG A 33 13.99 6.02 -8.84
CA ARG A 33 14.13 7.16 -9.76
C ARG A 33 15.29 8.09 -9.39
N LYS A 34 15.55 8.30 -8.09
CA LYS A 34 16.51 9.27 -7.56
C LYS A 34 17.29 8.71 -6.36
N PRO A 35 18.16 7.71 -6.55
CA PRO A 35 18.88 7.05 -5.45
C PRO A 35 19.78 8.00 -4.65
N GLU A 36 20.51 8.89 -5.31
CA GLU A 36 21.46 9.82 -4.66
C GLU A 36 20.78 10.78 -3.67
N ARG A 37 19.54 11.18 -3.97
CA ARG A 37 18.77 12.11 -3.13
C ARG A 37 17.72 11.41 -2.28
N TYR A 38 17.65 10.08 -2.33
CA TYR A 38 16.62 9.32 -1.61
C TYR A 38 16.69 9.59 -0.10
N ASN A 39 17.88 9.49 0.50
CA ASN A 39 18.06 9.69 1.95
C ASN A 39 17.68 11.12 2.40
N VAL A 40 17.86 12.11 1.53
CA VAL A 40 17.50 13.52 1.84
C VAL A 40 16.01 13.78 1.59
N MET A 41 15.39 13.10 0.62
CA MET A 41 13.95 13.22 0.34
C MET A 41 13.13 12.48 1.40
N MET A 42 13.51 11.25 1.72
CA MET A 42 12.78 10.32 2.57
C MET A 42 13.49 10.05 3.90
N SER A 43 13.71 11.10 4.68
CA SER A 43 14.23 11.00 6.05
C SER A 43 13.21 10.37 7.01
N SER A 44 13.66 9.70 8.06
CA SER A 44 12.79 9.06 9.08
C SER A 44 11.78 10.01 9.73
N THR A 45 12.14 11.28 9.97
CA THR A 45 11.20 12.27 10.52
C THR A 45 10.07 12.58 9.56
N ARG A 46 10.39 12.73 8.26
CA ARG A 46 9.38 13.02 7.23
C ARG A 46 8.48 11.82 6.98
N SER A 47 9.03 10.61 6.92
CA SER A 47 8.21 9.40 6.75
C SER A 47 7.24 9.22 7.92
N LEU A 48 7.65 9.52 9.16
CA LEU A 48 6.74 9.56 10.31
C LEU A 48 5.63 10.61 10.12
N CYS A 49 5.97 11.82 9.69
CA CYS A 49 4.96 12.85 9.41
C CYS A 49 3.95 12.40 8.34
N TRP A 50 4.42 11.74 7.26
CA TRP A 50 3.53 11.21 6.22
C TRP A 50 2.61 10.09 6.75
N ILE A 51 3.11 9.23 7.64
CA ILE A 51 2.30 8.19 8.29
C ILE A 51 1.22 8.86 9.15
N VAL A 52 1.61 9.78 10.03
CA VAL A 52 0.66 10.51 10.91
C VAL A 52 -0.39 11.26 10.09
N PHE A 53 0.02 11.95 9.02
CA PHE A 53 -0.89 12.62 8.10
C PHE A 53 -1.90 11.64 7.48
N SER A 54 -1.44 10.47 7.04
CA SER A 54 -2.31 9.44 6.44
C SER A 54 -3.38 8.94 7.41
N TRP A 55 -3.02 8.75 8.69
CA TRP A 55 -3.97 8.37 9.73
C TRP A 55 -4.97 9.48 10.07
N ILE A 56 -4.51 10.73 10.15
CA ILE A 56 -5.39 11.89 10.37
C ILE A 56 -6.42 12.01 9.25
N VAL A 57 -6.00 11.87 7.99
CA VAL A 57 -6.92 11.90 6.84
C VAL A 57 -7.93 10.74 6.91
N ALA A 58 -7.46 9.53 7.22
CA ALA A 58 -8.33 8.36 7.33
C ALA A 58 -9.40 8.50 8.42
N VAL A 59 -9.02 9.00 9.60
CA VAL A 59 -9.93 9.27 10.72
C VAL A 59 -10.88 10.42 10.38
N SER A 60 -10.35 11.53 9.86
CA SER A 60 -11.13 12.73 9.53
C SER A 60 -12.19 12.46 8.47
N PHE A 61 -11.93 11.56 7.53
CA PHE A 61 -12.91 11.15 6.51
C PHE A 61 -14.19 10.55 7.11
N CYS A 62 -14.09 9.89 8.28
CA CYS A 62 -15.23 9.25 8.93
C CYS A 62 -15.71 9.96 10.21
N CYS A 63 -15.17 11.14 10.55
CA CYS A 63 -15.56 11.90 11.74
C CYS A 63 -17.01 12.44 11.69
N PRO A 64 -17.49 13.09 10.60
CA PRO A 64 -18.85 13.66 10.57
C PRO A 64 -19.99 12.63 10.74
N PRO A 65 -19.88 11.42 10.17
CA PRO A 65 -20.84 10.32 10.40
C PRO A 65 -20.93 9.85 11.85
N LEU A 66 -19.88 10.04 12.65
CA LEU A 66 -19.81 9.55 14.02
C LEU A 66 -20.57 10.45 14.99
N PHE A 67 -20.55 11.76 14.75
CA PHE A 67 -21.34 12.75 15.49
C PHE A 67 -22.83 12.75 15.10
N SER A 68 -23.16 12.28 13.91
CA SER A 68 -24.54 12.01 13.49
C SER A 68 -24.95 10.60 13.94
N PHE A 69 -25.17 10.42 15.25
CA PHE A 69 -25.36 9.16 16.02
C PHE A 69 -26.35 8.07 15.48
N GLN A 70 -26.83 8.13 14.24
CA GLN A 70 -27.74 7.15 13.61
C GLN A 70 -27.36 6.72 12.18
N SER A 71 -26.15 7.01 11.68
CA SER A 71 -25.83 6.80 10.25
C SER A 71 -25.18 5.45 9.90
N ALA A 72 -25.26 4.40 10.72
CA ALA A 72 -24.72 3.08 10.36
C ALA A 72 -25.77 1.97 10.56
N VAL A 73 -26.04 1.21 9.50
CA VAL A 73 -27.07 0.19 9.45
C VAL A 73 -26.44 -1.16 9.11
N PHE A 74 -26.84 -2.20 9.82
CA PHE A 74 -26.41 -3.57 9.51
C PHE A 74 -26.97 -3.98 8.14
N ASN A 75 -26.08 -4.21 7.18
CA ASN A 75 -26.49 -4.60 5.84
C ASN A 75 -26.53 -6.12 5.74
N LYS A 76 -27.76 -6.68 5.63
CA LYS A 76 -27.99 -8.12 5.52
C LYS A 76 -27.33 -8.75 4.29
N ALA A 77 -27.14 -7.99 3.21
CA ALA A 77 -26.53 -8.49 1.98
C ALA A 77 -25.01 -8.72 2.14
N THR A 78 -24.30 -7.88 2.89
CA THR A 78 -22.85 -8.00 3.09
C THR A 78 -22.47 -8.65 4.43
N SER A 79 -23.44 -8.88 5.31
CA SER A 79 -23.25 -9.40 6.67
C SER A 79 -22.30 -8.57 7.53
N ILE A 80 -22.21 -7.27 7.26
CA ILE A 80 -21.29 -6.32 7.91
C ILE A 80 -22.03 -4.99 8.12
N CYS A 81 -21.65 -4.25 9.16
CA CYS A 81 -22.12 -2.90 9.40
C CYS A 81 -21.53 -1.90 8.41
N MET A 82 -22.41 -1.16 7.70
CA MET A 82 -21.99 -0.13 6.75
C MET A 82 -22.60 1.22 7.10
N ILE A 83 -21.89 2.28 6.74
CA ILE A 83 -22.37 3.66 6.88
C ILE A 83 -23.48 3.88 5.85
N ASP A 84 -24.61 4.41 6.30
CA ASP A 84 -25.74 4.79 5.46
C ASP A 84 -25.40 6.07 4.69
N THR A 85 -25.09 5.89 3.41
CA THR A 85 -24.74 6.98 2.49
C THR A 85 -25.91 7.94 2.28
N LYS A 86 -27.17 7.54 2.55
CA LYS A 86 -28.37 8.33 2.19
C LYS A 86 -28.52 9.64 2.97
N GLN A 87 -28.08 9.68 4.22
CA GLN A 87 -28.28 10.85 5.08
C GLN A 87 -27.33 12.01 4.75
N GLN A 88 -26.13 11.71 4.22
CA GLN A 88 -25.08 12.70 3.89
C GLN A 88 -24.34 12.33 2.59
N VAL A 89 -25.10 12.06 1.51
CA VAL A 89 -24.57 11.66 0.21
C VAL A 89 -23.49 12.62 -0.30
N ALA A 90 -23.77 13.93 -0.27
CA ALA A 90 -22.86 14.94 -0.82
C ALA A 90 -21.50 14.92 -0.12
N TYR A 91 -21.50 14.76 1.21
CA TYR A 91 -20.26 14.65 1.99
C TYR A 91 -19.51 13.37 1.65
N MET A 92 -20.18 12.21 1.68
CA MET A 92 -19.57 10.92 1.40
C MET A 92 -18.97 10.85 -0.01
N LEU A 93 -19.69 11.38 -1.00
CA LEU A 93 -19.24 11.43 -2.37
C LEU A 93 -18.03 12.35 -2.52
N THR A 94 -18.13 13.60 -2.06
CA THR A 94 -17.06 14.59 -2.23
C THR A 94 -15.80 14.21 -1.48
N ALA A 95 -15.92 13.84 -0.20
CA ALA A 95 -14.79 13.41 0.61
C ALA A 95 -14.20 12.10 0.08
N GLY A 96 -15.05 11.16 -0.37
CA GLY A 96 -14.60 9.87 -0.91
C GLY A 96 -13.82 10.04 -2.21
N VAL A 97 -14.29 10.92 -3.09
CA VAL A 97 -13.59 11.32 -4.32
C VAL A 97 -12.27 12.02 -4.01
N LEU A 98 -12.28 13.00 -3.10
CA LEU A 98 -11.09 13.76 -2.71
C LEU A 98 -10.00 12.87 -2.10
N VAL A 99 -10.38 11.84 -1.34
CA VAL A 99 -9.46 10.89 -0.70
C VAL A 99 -8.96 9.83 -1.68
N SER A 100 -9.86 9.29 -2.50
CA SER A 100 -9.57 8.12 -3.35
C SER A 100 -8.89 8.49 -4.66
N ILE A 101 -9.32 9.57 -5.34
CA ILE A 101 -8.79 9.91 -6.67
C ILE A 101 -7.28 10.22 -6.63
N PRO A 102 -6.77 11.08 -5.73
CA PRO A 102 -5.33 11.37 -5.70
C PRO A 102 -4.49 10.13 -5.40
N SER A 103 -4.99 9.26 -4.52
CA SER A 103 -4.33 8.02 -4.14
C SER A 103 -4.26 7.04 -5.30
N LEU A 104 -5.39 6.80 -5.98
CA LEU A 104 -5.47 5.92 -7.15
C LEU A 104 -4.67 6.47 -8.33
N PHE A 105 -4.68 7.79 -8.53
CA PHE A 105 -3.87 8.45 -9.56
C PHE A 105 -2.37 8.27 -9.29
N ALA A 106 -1.93 8.55 -8.06
CA ALA A 106 -0.53 8.36 -7.66
C ALA A 106 -0.10 6.90 -7.84
N MET A 107 -0.89 5.95 -7.33
CA MET A 107 -0.65 4.51 -7.51
C MET A 107 -0.60 4.12 -8.99
N GLY A 108 -1.51 4.64 -9.82
CA GLY A 108 -1.56 4.36 -11.25
C GLY A 108 -0.31 4.87 -11.97
N VAL A 109 0.10 6.10 -11.72
CA VAL A 109 1.30 6.70 -12.33
C VAL A 109 2.57 5.96 -11.89
N THR A 110 2.72 5.68 -10.59
CA THR A 110 3.90 4.96 -10.10
C THR A 110 3.92 3.53 -10.62
N SER A 111 2.80 2.82 -10.65
CA SER A 111 2.75 1.46 -11.17
C SER A 111 2.95 1.41 -12.69
N ALA A 112 2.43 2.37 -13.45
CA ALA A 112 2.64 2.46 -14.91
C ALA A 112 4.12 2.75 -15.26
N TYR A 113 4.81 3.55 -14.43
CA TYR A 113 6.24 3.83 -14.61
C TYR A 113 7.08 2.56 -14.66
N LEU A 114 6.72 1.53 -13.88
CA LEU A 114 7.40 0.24 -13.83
C LEU A 114 7.53 -0.44 -15.20
N PHE A 115 6.52 -0.27 -16.06
CA PHE A 115 6.48 -0.88 -17.39
C PHE A 115 7.16 -0.03 -18.47
N THR A 116 7.59 1.19 -18.12
CA THR A 116 8.19 2.13 -19.08
C THR A 116 9.63 1.73 -19.39
N SER A 117 10.08 1.97 -20.64
CA SER A 117 11.48 1.72 -21.06
C SER A 117 12.50 2.53 -20.24
N SER A 118 12.10 3.69 -19.72
CA SER A 118 12.88 4.50 -18.78
C SER A 118 13.22 3.77 -17.48
N PHE A 119 12.29 2.94 -16.97
CA PHE A 119 12.54 2.15 -15.76
C PHE A 119 13.62 1.09 -16.04
N LYS A 120 13.52 0.36 -17.15
CA LYS A 120 14.53 -0.66 -17.54
C LYS A 120 15.95 -0.08 -17.62
N LYS A 121 16.11 1.11 -18.22
CA LYS A 121 17.41 1.79 -18.29
C LYS A 121 17.93 2.17 -16.90
N ARG A 122 17.05 2.69 -16.03
CA ARG A 122 17.40 3.06 -14.65
C ARG A 122 17.75 1.83 -13.80
N LEU A 123 17.02 0.73 -13.97
CA LEU A 123 17.26 -0.53 -13.28
C LEU A 123 18.68 -1.06 -13.57
N GLN A 124 19.07 -1.10 -14.85
CA GLN A 124 20.40 -1.55 -15.25
C GLN A 124 21.54 -0.70 -14.65
N PHE A 125 21.32 0.63 -14.54
CA PHE A 125 22.28 1.52 -13.88
C PHE A 125 22.31 1.26 -12.36
N TYR A 126 21.13 1.13 -11.76
CA TYR A 126 20.97 0.93 -10.33
C TYR A 126 21.62 -0.38 -9.85
N GLU A 127 21.44 -1.48 -10.57
CA GLU A 127 22.04 -2.79 -10.24
C GLU A 127 23.57 -2.79 -10.33
N LYS A 128 24.15 -1.98 -11.23
CA LYS A 128 25.62 -1.88 -11.39
C LYS A 128 26.28 -0.99 -10.33
N VAL A 129 25.61 0.09 -9.93
CA VAL A 129 26.19 1.11 -9.03
C VAL A 129 25.86 0.83 -7.56
N TYR A 130 24.67 0.28 -7.27
CA TYR A 130 24.14 0.11 -5.92
C TYR A 130 23.89 -1.38 -5.61
N VAL A 131 24.95 -2.18 -5.64
CA VAL A 131 24.89 -3.64 -5.45
C VAL A 131 24.20 -4.03 -4.13
N GLU A 132 24.46 -3.29 -3.05
CA GLU A 132 23.87 -3.54 -1.73
C GLU A 132 22.36 -3.28 -1.68
N LEU A 133 21.81 -2.50 -2.61
CA LEU A 133 20.38 -2.17 -2.64
C LEU A 133 19.62 -2.86 -3.79
N CYS A 134 20.22 -3.86 -4.44
CA CYS A 134 19.64 -4.60 -5.57
C CYS A 134 18.30 -5.29 -5.27
N SER A 135 17.95 -5.50 -4.00
CA SER A 135 16.63 -6.06 -3.62
C SER A 135 15.48 -5.05 -3.77
N ARG A 136 15.76 -3.74 -3.75
CA ARG A 136 14.73 -2.69 -3.77
C ARG A 136 13.85 -2.69 -5.03
N PRO A 137 14.38 -2.83 -6.26
CA PRO A 137 13.55 -2.93 -7.45
C PRO A 137 12.60 -4.14 -7.43
N ARG A 138 13.04 -5.28 -6.89
CA ARG A 138 12.17 -6.44 -6.70
C ARG A 138 11.04 -6.13 -5.70
N ASN A 139 11.36 -5.47 -4.59
CA ASN A 139 10.36 -5.05 -3.60
C ASN A 139 9.36 -4.02 -4.17
N TYR A 140 9.81 -3.18 -5.10
CA TYR A 140 8.94 -2.27 -5.86
C TYR A 140 7.95 -3.04 -6.74
N HIS A 141 8.39 -4.09 -7.45
CA HIS A 141 7.50 -4.98 -8.20
C HIS A 141 6.46 -5.66 -7.29
N ILE A 142 6.86 -6.14 -6.12
CA ILE A 142 5.96 -6.78 -5.14
C ILE A 142 4.89 -5.77 -4.67
N THR A 143 5.32 -4.55 -4.30
CA THR A 143 4.40 -3.49 -3.86
C THR A 143 3.43 -3.08 -4.97
N CYS A 144 3.88 -3.01 -6.22
CA CYS A 144 3.01 -2.76 -7.37
C CYS A 144 1.90 -3.82 -7.49
N ILE A 145 2.24 -5.09 -7.29
CA ILE A 145 1.26 -6.19 -7.33
C ILE A 145 0.26 -6.11 -6.19
N MET A 146 0.72 -5.78 -4.98
CA MET A 146 -0.19 -5.53 -3.85
C MET A 146 -1.15 -4.37 -4.12
N CYS A 147 -0.64 -3.29 -4.74
CA CYS A 147 -1.44 -2.14 -5.14
C CYS A 147 -2.51 -2.53 -6.17
N LEU A 148 -2.13 -3.26 -7.21
CA LEU A 148 -3.05 -3.72 -8.26
C LEU A 148 -4.09 -4.71 -7.72
N ALA A 149 -3.68 -5.66 -6.88
CA ALA A 149 -4.60 -6.60 -6.25
C ALA A 149 -5.63 -5.88 -5.37
N PHE A 150 -5.19 -4.86 -4.62
CA PHE A 150 -6.08 -4.01 -3.84
C PHE A 150 -7.08 -3.25 -4.71
N THR A 151 -6.62 -2.56 -5.76
CA THR A 151 -7.53 -1.76 -6.61
C THR A 151 -8.51 -2.62 -7.37
N ILE A 152 -8.07 -3.73 -7.97
CA ILE A 152 -8.93 -4.63 -8.76
C ILE A 152 -10.01 -5.27 -7.89
N ALA A 153 -9.67 -5.69 -6.66
CA ALA A 153 -10.63 -6.31 -5.76
C ALA A 153 -11.67 -5.33 -5.20
N TRP A 154 -11.29 -4.07 -4.98
CA TRP A 154 -12.21 -3.04 -4.47
C TRP A 154 -13.03 -2.35 -5.56
N PHE A 155 -12.57 -2.37 -6.81
CA PHE A 155 -13.24 -1.72 -7.93
C PHE A 155 -14.70 -2.15 -8.14
N PRO A 156 -15.07 -3.46 -8.10
CA PRO A 156 -16.47 -3.89 -8.19
C PRO A 156 -17.34 -3.31 -7.09
N PHE A 157 -16.85 -3.32 -5.85
CA PHE A 157 -17.59 -2.80 -4.69
C PHE A 157 -17.80 -1.28 -4.79
N VAL A 158 -16.79 -0.54 -5.25
CA VAL A 158 -16.88 0.91 -5.49
C VAL A 158 -17.89 1.22 -6.59
N ILE A 159 -17.86 0.50 -7.72
CA ILE A 159 -18.84 0.69 -8.81
C ILE A 159 -20.26 0.45 -8.32
N ILE A 160 -20.51 -0.65 -7.60
CA ILE A 160 -21.84 -0.99 -7.10
C ILE A 160 -22.37 0.13 -6.20
N ASN A 161 -21.56 0.63 -5.26
CA ASN A 161 -22.02 1.64 -4.30
C ASN A 161 -22.10 3.05 -4.89
N LEU A 162 -21.12 3.49 -5.71
CA LEU A 162 -21.09 4.85 -6.27
C LEU A 162 -21.91 5.02 -7.55
N VAL A 163 -21.92 4.02 -8.43
CA VAL A 163 -22.60 4.14 -9.72
C VAL A 163 -23.99 3.54 -9.62
N VAL A 164 -24.12 2.28 -9.24
CA VAL A 164 -25.41 1.58 -9.33
C VAL A 164 -26.39 2.05 -8.26
N LYS A 165 -25.96 2.06 -6.99
CA LYS A 165 -26.83 2.48 -5.88
C LYS A 165 -27.03 3.99 -5.81
N GLN A 166 -25.97 4.77 -6.03
CA GLN A 166 -26.03 6.21 -5.83
C GLN A 166 -26.47 6.98 -7.09
N ALA A 167 -25.92 6.66 -8.27
CA ALA A 167 -26.28 7.37 -9.50
C ALA A 167 -27.56 6.83 -10.15
N PHE A 168 -27.73 5.51 -10.19
CA PHE A 168 -28.90 4.88 -10.83
C PHE A 168 -30.03 4.50 -9.87
N GLN A 169 -29.81 4.56 -8.55
CA GLN A 169 -30.78 4.17 -7.51
C GLN A 169 -31.37 2.75 -7.71
N THR A 170 -30.62 1.87 -8.38
CA THR A 170 -31.07 0.51 -8.73
C THR A 170 -30.72 -0.48 -7.62
N GLN A 171 -31.61 -1.43 -7.35
CA GLN A 171 -31.31 -2.54 -6.47
C GLN A 171 -30.38 -3.54 -7.15
N VAL A 172 -29.36 -3.99 -6.41
CA VAL A 172 -28.35 -4.94 -6.87
C VAL A 172 -28.56 -6.26 -6.15
N ASN A 173 -28.25 -7.38 -6.81
CA ASN A 173 -28.32 -8.70 -6.21
C ASN A 173 -27.40 -8.77 -4.96
N ASP A 174 -27.97 -9.24 -3.85
CA ASP A 174 -27.31 -9.33 -2.55
C ASP A 174 -26.01 -10.15 -2.62
N PHE A 175 -26.02 -11.26 -3.37
CA PHE A 175 -24.84 -12.11 -3.54
C PHE A 175 -23.68 -11.37 -4.22
N LEU A 176 -23.98 -10.56 -5.24
CA LEU A 176 -22.94 -9.81 -5.95
C LEU A 176 -22.29 -8.77 -5.03
N GLN A 177 -23.11 -8.09 -4.22
CA GLN A 177 -22.62 -7.14 -3.23
C GLN A 177 -21.80 -7.81 -2.13
N PHE A 178 -22.23 -8.99 -1.66
CA PHE A 178 -21.50 -9.82 -0.70
C PHE A 178 -20.11 -10.15 -1.22
N PHE A 179 -20.02 -10.82 -2.38
CA PHE A 179 -18.74 -11.25 -2.94
C PHE A 179 -17.81 -10.08 -3.23
N ALA A 180 -18.33 -8.97 -3.79
CA ALA A 180 -17.51 -7.79 -4.06
C ALA A 180 -16.91 -7.18 -2.78
N CYS A 181 -17.69 -7.09 -1.70
CA CYS A 181 -17.21 -6.59 -0.40
C CYS A 181 -16.14 -7.52 0.19
N TRP A 182 -16.45 -8.81 0.28
CA TRP A 182 -15.56 -9.81 0.89
C TRP A 182 -14.27 -10.01 0.10
N LEU A 183 -14.31 -9.89 -1.22
CA LEU A 183 -13.12 -9.90 -2.07
C LEU A 183 -12.20 -8.72 -1.74
N GLY A 184 -12.77 -7.52 -1.59
CA GLY A 184 -12.04 -6.33 -1.14
C GLY A 184 -11.38 -6.54 0.22
N ILE A 185 -12.10 -7.09 1.20
CA ILE A 185 -11.58 -7.38 2.55
C ILE A 185 -10.42 -8.38 2.49
N SER A 186 -10.58 -9.43 1.69
CA SER A 186 -9.60 -10.52 1.56
C SER A 186 -8.23 -10.04 1.06
N THR A 187 -8.16 -8.89 0.36
CA THR A 187 -6.89 -8.31 -0.08
C THR A 187 -5.91 -8.04 1.07
N SER A 188 -6.38 -7.82 2.30
CA SER A 188 -5.51 -7.63 3.46
C SER A 188 -4.79 -8.93 3.83
N PHE A 189 -5.49 -10.06 3.76
CA PHE A 189 -4.91 -11.37 3.99
C PHE A 189 -3.93 -11.73 2.86
N SER A 190 -4.30 -11.48 1.60
CA SER A 190 -3.45 -11.76 0.45
C SER A 190 -2.10 -11.06 0.48
N GLN A 191 -1.99 -9.87 1.07
CA GLN A 191 -0.72 -9.15 1.21
C GLN A 191 0.33 -9.95 1.98
N PHE A 192 -0.07 -10.64 3.05
CA PHE A 192 0.83 -11.48 3.82
C PHE A 192 1.38 -12.65 2.99
N PHE A 193 0.52 -13.34 2.23
CA PHE A 193 0.96 -14.40 1.32
C PHE A 193 1.86 -13.88 0.20
N ILE A 194 1.54 -12.70 -0.36
CA ILE A 194 2.38 -12.07 -1.38
C ILE A 194 3.79 -11.81 -0.82
N LEU A 195 3.91 -11.29 0.41
CA LEU A 195 5.21 -11.08 1.05
C LEU A 195 5.96 -12.40 1.27
N ILE A 196 5.29 -13.42 1.79
CA ILE A 196 5.91 -14.72 2.03
C ILE A 196 6.41 -15.35 0.74
N ILE A 197 5.60 -15.37 -0.31
CA ILE A 197 5.95 -16.10 -1.53
C ILE A 197 7.00 -15.34 -2.33
N TRP A 198 6.91 -14.00 -2.41
CA TRP A 198 7.68 -13.20 -3.37
C TRP A 198 8.85 -12.43 -2.75
N SER A 199 8.82 -12.12 -1.46
CA SER A 199 9.94 -11.44 -0.79
C SER A 199 10.83 -12.45 -0.08
N ALA A 200 11.96 -12.79 -0.72
CA ALA A 200 12.98 -13.63 -0.10
C ALA A 200 13.53 -13.01 1.19
N ASP A 201 13.67 -11.69 1.21
CA ASP A 201 14.17 -10.93 2.36
C ASP A 201 13.19 -10.99 3.53
N PHE A 202 11.88 -10.91 3.25
CA PHE A 202 10.84 -11.09 4.27
C PHE A 202 10.89 -12.50 4.88
N ARG A 203 11.02 -13.55 4.05
CA ARG A 203 11.14 -14.93 4.55
C ARG A 203 12.35 -15.11 5.46
N LEU A 204 13.48 -14.52 5.11
CA LEU A 204 14.71 -14.59 5.90
C LEU A 204 14.52 -14.02 7.31
N HIS A 205 14.04 -12.78 7.40
CA HIS A 205 13.80 -12.12 8.69
C HIS A 205 12.66 -12.78 9.48
N PHE A 206 11.63 -13.27 8.79
CA PHE A 206 10.54 -14.00 9.45
C PHE A 206 11.05 -15.29 10.10
N LEU A 207 11.91 -16.06 9.42
CA LEU A 207 12.52 -17.27 9.98
C LEU A 207 13.43 -16.97 11.17
N GLU A 208 14.15 -15.84 11.14
CA GLU A 208 15.01 -15.37 12.23
C GLU A 208 14.19 -14.99 13.47
N VAL A 209 13.09 -14.25 13.30
CA VAL A 209 12.15 -13.92 14.40
C VAL A 209 11.48 -15.17 14.97
N CYS A 210 11.18 -16.15 14.13
CA CYS A 210 10.60 -17.42 14.55
C CYS A 210 11.62 -18.41 15.16
N GLN A 211 12.89 -18.01 15.36
CA GLN A 211 13.95 -18.85 15.93
C GLN A 211 14.09 -20.24 15.26
N LEU A 212 13.80 -20.32 13.95
CA LEU A 212 13.90 -21.58 13.23
C LEU A 212 15.38 -21.94 12.96
N PRO A 213 15.75 -23.24 12.97
CA PRO A 213 17.15 -23.66 12.94
C PRO A 213 17.90 -23.17 11.70
N SER A 214 19.18 -22.89 11.88
CA SER A 214 20.15 -22.35 10.91
C SER A 214 20.24 -23.08 9.56
N TRP A 215 19.66 -24.28 9.43
CA TRP A 215 19.64 -25.11 8.23
C TRP A 215 18.67 -24.60 7.15
N CYS A 216 17.79 -23.63 7.47
CA CYS A 216 16.88 -23.00 6.51
C CYS A 216 17.36 -21.64 5.97
N LYS A 217 18.64 -21.25 6.17
CA LYS A 217 19.18 -20.04 5.53
C LYS A 217 19.45 -20.33 4.03
N PRO A 218 18.73 -19.72 3.07
CA PRO A 218 19.17 -19.73 1.68
C PRO A 218 20.57 -19.10 1.61
N CYS A 219 21.49 -19.76 0.90
CA CYS A 219 22.90 -19.39 0.81
C CYS A 219 23.08 -17.88 0.62
N ASN A 220 23.65 -17.24 1.63
CA ASN A 220 24.15 -15.88 1.53
C ASN A 220 25.35 -15.88 0.58
N ARG A 221 25.24 -15.23 -0.58
CA ARG A 221 26.38 -14.94 -1.46
C ARG A 221 27.02 -13.61 -1.03
N GLN A 222 27.27 -13.48 0.27
CA GLN A 222 27.85 -12.29 0.91
C GLN A 222 28.86 -12.76 1.97
N SER A 223 29.83 -13.53 1.50
CA SER A 223 31.08 -13.82 2.18
C SER A 223 32.18 -13.77 1.12
N ASP A 224 32.40 -12.56 0.60
CA ASP A 224 33.59 -12.25 -0.20
C ASP A 224 34.07 -10.82 0.14
N THR A 225 33.83 -10.40 1.38
CA THR A 225 34.24 -9.11 1.95
C THR A 225 35.25 -9.31 3.08
N ASP A 226 36.12 -10.32 2.95
CA ASP A 226 37.22 -10.59 3.89
C ASP A 226 38.55 -10.95 3.19
N SER A 227 38.77 -10.48 1.95
CA SER A 227 40.05 -10.69 1.23
C SER A 227 40.40 -9.60 0.21
N ARG A 228 39.98 -8.35 0.45
CA ARG A 228 40.50 -7.19 -0.29
C ARG A 228 40.88 -6.03 0.63
N ASP A 229 41.70 -6.34 1.63
CA ASP A 229 42.86 -5.49 1.86
C ASP A 229 43.80 -5.63 0.64
N ILE A 230 44.54 -4.58 0.29
CA ILE A 230 45.36 -4.41 -0.92
C ILE A 230 44.63 -3.70 -2.09
N ASN A 231 44.35 -2.41 -1.91
CA ASN A 231 44.91 -1.31 -2.73
C ASN A 231 44.15 0.00 -2.47
N ILE A 232 44.43 0.61 -1.32
CA ILE A 232 44.15 2.03 -1.11
C ILE A 232 45.15 2.81 -1.97
N ILE A 233 44.74 3.19 -3.18
CA ILE A 233 45.42 4.26 -3.91
C ILE A 233 45.00 5.57 -3.23
N THR A 234 45.88 6.07 -2.36
CA THR A 234 45.82 7.40 -1.75
C THR A 234 45.66 8.48 -2.83
N ILE A 235 44.51 9.15 -2.86
CA ILE A 235 44.32 10.40 -3.61
C ILE A 235 44.76 11.55 -2.69
N PRO A 236 45.71 12.42 -3.10
CA PRO A 236 46.18 13.51 -2.26
C PRO A 236 45.09 14.59 -2.11
N LYS A 237 44.79 14.93 -0.85
CA LYS A 237 43.90 16.03 -0.48
C LYS A 237 44.60 17.37 -0.79
N LYS A 238 44.17 18.07 -1.84
CA LYS A 238 44.69 19.41 -2.19
C LYS A 238 44.04 20.46 -1.27
N ARG A 239 44.89 21.21 -0.58
CA ARG A 239 44.56 22.41 0.21
C ARG A 239 44.19 23.56 -0.72
#